data_AF-A0A4Q3SAD4-F1
#
_entry.id   AF-A0A4Q3SAD4-F1
#
_cell.length_a   1.000
_cell.length_b   1.000
_cell.length_c   1.000
_cell.angle_alpha   90.00
_cell.angle_beta   90.00
_cell.angle_gamma   90.00
#
_symmetry.space_group_name_H-M   'P 1'
#
loop_
_entity.id
_entity.type
_entity.pdbx_description
1 polymer ?
#
loop_
_entity_poly.entity_id
_entity_poly.type
_entity_poly.pdbx_seq_one_letter_code
_entity_poly.pdbx_strand_id
1 'polypeptide(L)'
;MNAIVAGLVLFMTSFTSCEQLEKNQVKMSNDINVSVPDGGNTDTATFGTGCFWCTEAIFQGLNGVIKATSGYSGGSVVNPTYKEVCEGTTGHAEVIQVVYD
;
A
#
# COMPACT_ATOMS: atom_id res chain seq x y z
N MET A 1 -40.19 20.57 20.73
CA MET A 1 -38.82 21.09 20.86
C MET A 1 -37.74 20.01 20.70
N ASN A 2 -38.03 18.84 20.08
CA ASN A 2 -37.06 17.73 19.96
C ASN A 2 -36.88 17.20 18.51
N ALA A 3 -37.54 17.80 17.52
CA ALA A 3 -37.39 17.44 16.10
C ALA A 3 -36.38 18.33 15.34
N ILE A 4 -36.07 19.51 15.89
CA ILE A 4 -35.14 20.48 15.28
C ILE A 4 -33.68 20.13 15.62
N VAL A 5 -33.43 19.55 16.81
CA VAL A 5 -32.08 19.10 17.25
C VAL A 5 -31.65 17.83 16.50
N ALA A 6 -32.58 16.95 16.14
CA ALA A 6 -32.29 15.75 15.36
C ALA A 6 -31.90 16.06 13.90
N GLY A 7 -32.38 17.17 13.33
CA GLY A 7 -32.05 17.60 11.97
C GLY A 7 -30.66 18.26 11.85
N LEU A 8 -30.13 18.82 12.93
CA LEU A 8 -28.83 19.52 12.92
C LEU A 8 -27.63 18.57 13.07
N VAL A 9 -27.84 17.38 13.66
CA VAL A 9 -26.77 16.39 13.90
C VAL A 9 -26.52 15.48 12.69
N LEU A 10 -27.45 15.45 11.73
CA LEU A 10 -27.40 14.57 10.55
C LEU A 10 -26.69 15.17 9.32
N PHE A 11 -26.18 16.41 9.39
CA PHE A 11 -25.53 17.09 8.26
C PHE A 11 -24.00 17.26 8.42
N MET A 12 -23.39 16.76 9.50
CA MET A 12 -22.01 17.12 9.88
C MET A 12 -21.05 15.96 10.14
N THR A 13 -21.37 14.75 9.67
CA THR A 13 -20.43 13.60 9.71
C THR A 13 -20.10 13.01 8.34
N SER A 14 -20.49 13.72 7.26
CA SER A 14 -19.90 13.50 5.94
C SER A 14 -18.66 14.36 5.83
N PHE A 15 -17.55 13.79 5.34
CA PHE A 15 -16.25 14.43 5.07
C PHE A 15 -15.24 14.46 6.23
N THR A 16 -14.86 13.29 6.73
CA THR A 16 -13.44 13.07 7.07
C THR A 16 -12.76 12.43 5.87
N SER A 17 -12.61 13.19 4.78
CA SER A 17 -11.67 12.85 3.71
C SER A 17 -10.33 13.50 4.06
N CYS A 18 -9.23 12.75 4.02
CA CYS A 18 -7.88 13.29 4.16
C CYS A 18 -7.66 14.45 3.18
N GLU A 19 -7.23 15.59 3.70
CA GLU A 19 -6.68 16.71 2.96
C GLU A 19 -5.19 16.42 2.74
N GLN A 20 -4.77 16.14 1.50
CA GLN A 20 -3.36 16.15 1.10
C GLN A 20 -3.14 17.36 0.19
N LEU A 21 -2.40 18.33 0.72
CA LEU A 21 -1.94 19.52 0.04
C LEU A 21 -0.88 19.18 -1.02
N GLU A 22 -1.09 19.75 -2.21
CA GLU A 22 -0.12 20.16 -3.25
C GLU A 22 1.05 19.23 -3.68
N LYS A 23 0.84 18.57 -4.82
CA LYS A 23 1.71 18.58 -6.01
C LYS A 23 3.22 18.84 -5.78
N ASN A 24 3.96 17.81 -5.38
CA ASN A 24 5.40 17.76 -5.67
C ASN A 24 5.68 16.69 -6.71
N GLN A 25 6.11 17.14 -7.88
CA GLN A 25 6.41 16.32 -9.06
C GLN A 25 7.61 15.42 -8.73
N VAL A 26 7.36 14.13 -8.45
CA VAL A 26 8.43 13.13 -8.56
C VAL A 26 8.78 13.06 -10.04
N LYS A 27 9.87 13.74 -10.40
CA LYS A 27 10.53 13.53 -11.67
C LYS A 27 11.02 12.09 -11.65
N MET A 28 10.43 11.25 -12.49
CA MET A 28 10.96 9.95 -12.82
C MET A 28 12.24 10.20 -13.64
N SER A 29 13.35 10.40 -12.93
CA SER A 29 14.69 10.50 -13.53
C SER A 29 15.10 9.10 -13.93
N ASN A 30 15.27 8.89 -15.23
CA ASN A 30 15.54 7.59 -15.83
C ASN A 30 17.03 7.25 -15.77
N ASP A 31 17.63 7.40 -14.59
CA ASP A 31 19.05 7.12 -14.32
C ASP A 31 19.15 6.09 -13.19
N ILE A 32 18.60 4.90 -13.40
CA ILE A 32 18.81 3.80 -12.46
C ILE A 32 20.18 3.18 -12.75
N ASN A 33 21.23 3.75 -12.16
CA ASN A 33 22.42 2.98 -11.83
C ASN A 33 22.08 2.19 -10.56
N VAL A 34 21.53 0.97 -10.70
CA VAL A 34 21.39 0.06 -9.54
C VAL A 34 22.80 -0.39 -9.15
N SER A 35 23.49 0.39 -8.34
CA SER A 35 24.59 -0.10 -7.54
C SER A 35 24.00 -0.84 -6.35
N VAL A 36 23.67 -2.12 -6.52
CA VAL A 36 23.39 -3.01 -5.38
C VAL A 36 24.66 -3.01 -4.52
N PRO A 37 24.60 -2.65 -3.22
CA PRO A 37 25.77 -2.74 -2.35
C PRO A 37 26.11 -4.21 -2.16
N ASP A 38 27.15 -4.67 -2.85
CA ASP A 38 27.74 -6.00 -2.70
C ASP A 38 28.45 -6.05 -1.33
N GLY A 39 27.68 -6.32 -0.26
CA GLY A 39 28.22 -6.48 1.11
C GLY A 39 27.35 -5.96 2.26
N GLY A 40 26.17 -5.38 2.02
CA GLY A 40 25.24 -4.96 3.07
C GLY A 40 24.37 -6.12 3.59
N ASN A 41 24.15 -6.20 4.90
CA ASN A 41 23.15 -7.12 5.45
C ASN A 41 21.77 -6.62 5.02
N THR A 42 21.07 -7.38 4.17
CA THR A 42 19.71 -7.03 3.76
C THR A 42 18.71 -7.79 4.62
N ASP A 43 17.57 -7.16 4.88
CA ASP A 43 16.47 -7.77 5.60
C ASP A 43 15.17 -7.64 4.77
N THR A 44 14.14 -8.37 5.18
CA THR A 44 12.87 -8.45 4.46
C THR A 44 11.69 -8.19 5.38
N ALA A 45 10.78 -7.32 4.95
CA ALA A 45 9.53 -7.05 5.64
C ALA A 45 8.35 -7.25 4.68
N THR A 46 7.21 -7.71 5.21
CA THR A 46 5.98 -7.91 4.46
C THR A 46 4.90 -7.00 5.03
N PHE A 47 4.28 -6.18 4.18
CA PHE A 47 3.28 -5.20 4.59
C PHE A 47 1.94 -5.47 3.89
N GLY A 48 0.85 -5.47 4.66
CA GLY A 48 -0.52 -5.46 4.14
C GLY A 48 -1.14 -4.07 4.28
N THR A 49 -1.27 -3.33 3.18
CA THR A 49 -1.58 -1.88 3.19
C THR A 49 -2.79 -1.51 2.34
N GLY A 50 -3.63 -2.48 1.97
CA GLY A 50 -4.70 -2.31 0.98
C GLY A 50 -4.19 -2.61 -0.43
N CYS A 51 -4.61 -1.82 -1.42
CA CYS A 51 -4.27 -2.11 -2.83
C CYS A 51 -2.76 -2.03 -3.08
N PHE A 52 -2.15 -3.14 -3.49
CA PHE A 52 -0.70 -3.19 -3.64
C PHE A 52 -0.14 -2.29 -4.76
N TRP A 53 -0.97 -1.85 -5.71
CA TRP A 53 -0.51 -1.11 -6.90
C TRP A 53 0.03 0.26 -6.51
N CYS A 54 -0.67 0.94 -5.60
CA CYS A 54 -0.25 2.25 -5.13
C CYS A 54 0.93 2.13 -4.17
N THR A 55 0.90 1.14 -3.29
CA THR A 55 1.89 1.03 -2.22
C THR A 55 3.22 0.49 -2.71
N GLU A 56 3.25 -0.36 -3.75
CA GLU A 56 4.50 -0.83 -4.35
C GLU A 56 5.28 0.34 -4.94
N ALA A 57 4.60 1.20 -5.70
CA ALA A 57 5.20 2.40 -6.29
C ALA A 57 5.78 3.35 -5.23
N ILE A 58 5.14 3.45 -4.06
CA ILE A 58 5.66 4.26 -2.94
C ILE A 58 6.95 3.63 -2.39
N PHE A 59 6.95 2.32 -2.09
CA PHE A 59 8.13 1.64 -1.54
C PHE A 59 9.32 1.68 -2.50
N GLN A 60 9.11 1.54 -3.81
CA GLN A 60 10.17 1.64 -4.82
C GLN A 60 10.89 3.00 -4.82
N GLY A 61 10.25 4.06 -4.33
CA GLY A 61 10.84 5.40 -4.23
C GLY A 61 11.54 5.70 -2.91
N LEU A 62 11.55 4.78 -1.94
CA LEU A 62 12.16 5.01 -0.63
C LEU A 62 13.65 4.70 -0.65
N ASN A 63 14.45 5.57 -0.03
CA ASN A 63 15.87 5.31 0.18
C ASN A 63 16.07 4.08 1.06
N GLY A 64 17.00 3.21 0.66
CA GLY A 64 17.28 1.94 1.32
C GLY A 64 16.35 0.79 0.94
N VAL A 65 15.29 1.05 0.14
CA VAL A 65 14.53 -0.04 -0.47
C VAL A 65 15.25 -0.51 -1.72
N ILE A 66 15.64 -1.79 -1.71
CA ILE A 66 16.31 -2.45 -2.82
C ILE A 66 15.27 -3.04 -3.78
N LYS A 67 14.20 -3.62 -3.24
CA LYS A 67 13.14 -4.26 -4.02
C LYS A 67 11.81 -4.22 -3.29
N ALA A 68 10.73 -3.94 -4.02
CA ALA A 68 9.36 -4.13 -3.55
C ALA A 68 8.62 -5.04 -4.53
N THR A 69 7.93 -6.07 -4.03
CA THR A 69 7.20 -7.05 -4.85
C THR A 69 5.78 -7.24 -4.32
N SER A 70 4.77 -6.94 -5.15
CA SER A 70 3.36 -7.24 -4.86
C SER A 70 3.07 -8.75 -4.81
N GLY A 71 2.17 -9.17 -3.92
CA GLY A 71 1.73 -10.55 -3.79
C GLY A 71 0.57 -10.74 -2.82
N TYR A 72 0.36 -11.98 -2.40
CA TYR A 72 -0.72 -12.38 -1.48
C TYR A 72 -0.16 -13.21 -0.32
N SER A 73 -0.67 -12.99 0.89
CA SER A 73 -0.25 -13.76 2.07
C SER A 73 -1.35 -13.85 3.13
N GLY A 74 -1.17 -14.74 4.11
CA GLY A 74 -2.07 -14.93 5.25
C GLY A 74 -3.30 -15.81 5.01
N GLY A 75 -3.54 -16.23 3.77
CA GLY A 75 -4.65 -17.12 3.40
C GLY A 75 -4.30 -18.60 3.38
N SER A 76 -5.29 -19.41 2.99
CA SER A 76 -5.21 -20.88 3.04
C SER A 76 -5.02 -21.54 1.67
N VAL A 77 -5.35 -20.85 0.58
CA VAL A 77 -5.21 -21.38 -0.79
C VAL A 77 -3.75 -21.27 -1.23
N VAL A 78 -3.19 -22.38 -1.70
CA VAL A 78 -1.79 -22.42 -2.18
C VAL A 78 -1.71 -21.81 -3.58
N ASN A 79 -0.78 -20.88 -3.77
CA ASN A 79 -0.53 -20.19 -5.05
C ASN A 79 -1.81 -19.64 -5.72
N PRO A 80 -2.60 -18.81 -5.02
CA PRO A 80 -3.84 -18.28 -5.57
C PRO A 80 -3.57 -17.33 -6.73
N THR A 81 -4.46 -17.31 -7.71
CA THR A 81 -4.50 -16.26 -8.73
C THR A 81 -5.16 -15.00 -8.19
N TYR A 82 -4.89 -13.85 -8.83
CA TYR A 82 -5.58 -12.58 -8.51
C TYR A 82 -7.11 -12.75 -8.49
N LYS A 83 -7.65 -13.48 -9.47
CA LYS A 83 -9.09 -13.71 -9.57
C LYS A 83 -9.64 -14.45 -8.34
N GLU A 84 -8.98 -15.52 -7.92
CA GLU A 84 -9.40 -16.28 -6.73
C GLU A 84 -9.33 -15.41 -5.46
N VAL A 85 -8.32 -14.54 -5.33
CA VAL A 85 -8.24 -13.61 -4.21
C VAL A 85 -9.39 -12.60 -4.24
N CYS A 86 -9.75 -12.07 -5.40
CA CYS A 86 -10.88 -11.16 -5.56
C CYS A 86 -12.24 -11.80 -5.24
N GLU A 87 -12.36 -13.13 -5.32
CA GLU A 87 -13.57 -13.85 -4.87
C GLU A 87 -13.73 -13.82 -3.34
N GLY A 88 -12.67 -13.45 -2.60
CA GLY A 88 -12.71 -13.23 -1.16
C GLY A 88 -12.73 -14.52 -0.32
N THR A 89 -12.65 -15.68 -0.94
CA THR A 89 -12.75 -16.99 -0.27
C THR A 89 -11.40 -17.57 0.16
N THR A 90 -10.30 -17.05 -0.38
CA THR A 90 -8.95 -17.59 -0.15
C THR A 90 -8.34 -17.20 1.20
N GLY A 91 -8.89 -16.14 1.83
CA GLY A 91 -8.39 -15.58 3.09
C GLY A 91 -7.08 -14.80 2.97
N HIS A 92 -6.55 -14.61 1.75
CA HIS A 92 -5.33 -13.82 1.55
C HIS A 92 -5.58 -12.32 1.62
N ALA A 93 -4.60 -11.61 2.15
CA ALA A 93 -4.48 -10.16 2.01
C ALA A 93 -3.54 -9.83 0.85
N GLU A 94 -3.81 -8.72 0.16
CA GLU A 94 -2.83 -8.08 -0.71
C GLU A 94 -1.68 -7.56 0.15
N VAL A 95 -0.46 -7.93 -0.23
CA VAL A 95 0.77 -7.56 0.49
C VAL A 95 1.88 -7.15 -0.45
N ILE A 96 2.89 -6.48 0.09
CA ILE A 96 4.16 -6.19 -0.58
C ILE A 96 5.28 -6.75 0.26
N GLN A 97 6.19 -7.49 -0.36
CA GLN A 97 7.46 -7.89 0.22
C GLN A 97 8.53 -6.88 -0.16
N VAL A 98 9.14 -6.28 0.85
CA VAL A 98 10.17 -5.24 0.73
C VAL A 98 11.51 -5.81 1.20
N VAL A 99 12.51 -5.75 0.34
CA VAL A 99 13.91 -6.04 0.67
C VAL A 99 14.63 -4.71 0.83
N TYR A 100 15.32 -4.53 1.95
CA TYR A 100 15.99 -3.28 2.33
C TYR A 100 17.35 -3.53 2.99
N ASP A 101 18.22 -2.51 3.01
CA ASP A 101 19.52 -2.49 3.69
C ASP A 101 19.54 -1.73 5.03
#